data_AF-A0A7V3G049-F1
#
_entry.id   AF-A0A7V3G049-F1
#
_cell.length_a   1.000
_cell.length_b   1.000
_cell.length_c   1.000
_cell.angle_alpha   90.00
_cell.angle_beta   90.00
_cell.angle_gamma   90.00
#
_symmetry.space_group_name_H-M   'P 1'
#
loop_
_entity.id
_entity.type
_entity.pdbx_description
1 polymer ?
#
loop_
_entity_poly.entity_id
_entity_poly.type
_entity_poly.pdbx_seq_one_letter_code
_entity_poly.pdbx_strand_id
1 'polypeptide(L)'
;VLPAPRNLTSYRNKVGEVFYFKVTGALGGTVYGTGIYTDDSSLATAVVHAGLVAVGETAEVKVTIMPGQDSYRASTANGVTSLSYGRWQGSFRVERK
;
A
#
# COMPACT_ATOMS: atom_id res chain seq x y z
N VAL A 1 14.30 9.31 -4.45
CA VAL A 1 13.43 8.55 -3.52
C VAL A 1 12.74 9.55 -2.61
N LEU A 2 11.42 9.46 -2.48
CA LEU A 2 10.59 10.39 -1.73
C LEU A 2 10.38 9.89 -0.28
N PRO A 3 10.13 10.78 0.69
CA PRO A 3 9.61 10.34 1.99
C PRO A 3 8.23 9.69 1.80
N ALA A 4 7.98 8.59 2.50
CA ALA A 4 6.70 7.89 2.43
C ALA A 4 5.55 8.77 2.95
N PRO A 5 4.48 9.00 2.16
CA PRO A 5 3.26 9.62 2.68
C PRO A 5 2.50 8.62 3.56
N ARG A 6 1.49 9.10 4.31
CA ARG A 6 0.61 8.24 5.11
C ARG A 6 -0.17 7.24 4.22
N ASN A 7 -0.71 7.74 3.11
CA ASN A 7 -1.43 6.98 2.09
C ASN A 7 -1.25 7.66 0.73
N LEU A 8 -1.85 7.10 -0.32
CA LEU A 8 -1.65 7.49 -1.72
C LEU A 8 -2.86 8.22 -2.34
N THR A 9 -3.83 8.67 -1.56
CA THR A 9 -5.00 9.41 -2.05
C THR A 9 -4.63 10.62 -2.92
N SER A 10 -3.57 11.36 -2.57
CA SER A 10 -3.10 12.52 -3.35
C SER A 10 -2.47 12.13 -4.70
N TYR A 11 -2.16 10.85 -4.90
CA TYR A 11 -1.57 10.29 -6.12
C TYR A 11 -2.62 9.64 -7.03
N ARG A 12 -3.90 9.63 -6.64
CA ARG A 12 -4.99 8.97 -7.38
C ARG A 12 -5.05 9.31 -8.87
N ASN A 13 -4.75 10.57 -9.23
CA ASN A 13 -4.78 11.05 -10.61
C ASN A 13 -3.52 10.69 -11.41
N LYS A 14 -2.69 9.76 -10.90
CA LYS A 14 -1.40 9.36 -11.45
C LYS A 14 -1.37 7.89 -11.85
N VAL A 15 -2.51 7.33 -12.23
CA VAL A 15 -2.64 5.91 -12.61
C VAL A 15 -1.62 5.55 -13.70
N GLY A 16 -0.90 4.45 -13.48
CA GLY A 16 0.18 3.98 -14.36
C GLY A 16 1.56 4.55 -14.02
N GLU A 17 1.65 5.63 -13.24
CA GLU A 17 2.93 6.16 -12.77
C GLU A 17 3.51 5.32 -11.62
N VAL A 18 4.84 5.33 -11.54
CA VAL A 18 5.62 4.60 -10.54
C VAL A 18 6.40 5.58 -9.69
N PHE A 19 6.31 5.43 -8.38
CA PHE A 19 7.03 6.22 -7.40
C PHE A 19 7.92 5.33 -6.54
N TYR A 20 9.02 5.89 -6.03
CA TYR A 20 9.91 5.20 -5.10
C TYR A 20 9.90 5.94 -3.78
N PHE A 21 9.43 5.26 -2.74
CA PHE A 21 9.35 5.81 -1.39
C PHE A 21 10.34 5.12 -0.46
N LYS A 22 10.97 5.89 0.42
CA LYS A 22 11.68 5.36 1.57
C LYS A 22 10.66 5.19 2.69
N VAL A 23 10.32 3.95 3.01
CA VAL A 23 9.24 3.58 3.93
C VAL A 23 9.83 2.88 5.15
N THR A 24 9.41 3.27 6.35
CA THR A 24 9.65 2.49 7.58
C THR A 24 8.42 1.64 7.86
N GLY A 25 8.58 0.32 7.94
CA GLY A 25 7.47 -0.60 8.20
C GLY A 25 6.85 -0.35 9.58
N ALA A 26 5.52 -0.33 9.66
CA ALA A 26 4.78 -0.11 10.91
C ALA A 26 3.44 -0.87 10.91
N LEU A 27 2.84 -1.06 12.09
CA LEU A 27 1.53 -1.72 12.26
C LEU A 27 0.38 -0.71 12.47
N GLY A 28 0.50 0.49 11.90
CA GLY A 28 -0.41 1.61 12.17
C GLY A 28 -1.38 1.93 11.03
N GLY A 29 -2.65 2.14 11.36
CA GLY A 29 -3.68 2.50 10.40
C GLY A 29 -4.21 1.31 9.59
N THR A 30 -5.32 1.54 8.89
CA THR A 30 -6.06 0.49 8.19
C THR A 30 -5.45 0.17 6.82
N VAL A 31 -5.55 -1.09 6.41
CA VAL A 31 -5.19 -1.57 5.07
C VAL A 31 -6.38 -2.32 4.51
N TYR A 32 -6.76 -2.01 3.27
CA TYR A 32 -7.80 -2.70 2.53
C TYR A 32 -7.21 -3.38 1.30
N GLY A 33 -7.59 -4.63 1.07
CA GLY A 33 -7.11 -5.42 -0.07
C GLY A 33 -5.83 -6.21 0.18
N THR A 34 -5.42 -6.96 -0.85
CA THR A 34 -4.26 -7.85 -0.83
C THR A 34 -3.60 -7.86 -2.20
N GLY A 35 -2.29 -7.62 -2.26
CA GLY A 35 -1.54 -7.40 -3.50
C GLY A 35 -1.83 -6.05 -4.18
N ILE A 36 -3.11 -5.67 -4.27
CA ILE A 36 -3.59 -4.34 -4.66
C ILE A 36 -4.37 -3.78 -3.47
N TYR A 37 -3.99 -2.58 -3.05
CA TYR A 37 -4.54 -1.91 -1.87
C TYR A 37 -5.30 -0.66 -2.28
N THR A 38 -6.34 -0.28 -1.54
CA THR A 38 -7.00 1.03 -1.76
C THR A 38 -6.03 2.16 -1.47
N ASP A 39 -6.11 3.25 -2.23
CA ASP A 39 -5.18 4.38 -2.10
C ASP A 39 -5.26 5.15 -0.78
N ASP A 40 -6.30 4.96 0.01
CA ASP A 40 -6.43 5.51 1.36
C ASP A 40 -5.81 4.61 2.45
N SER A 41 -5.36 3.40 2.10
CA SER A 41 -4.66 2.47 2.99
C SER A 41 -3.31 3.02 3.47
N SER A 42 -2.93 2.64 4.70
CA SER A 42 -1.61 2.98 5.27
C SER A 42 -0.48 2.36 4.45
N LEU A 43 0.38 3.18 3.85
CA LEU A 43 1.50 2.69 3.04
C LEU A 43 2.48 1.86 3.89
N ALA A 44 2.83 2.35 5.07
CA ALA A 44 3.76 1.67 5.98
C ALA A 44 3.26 0.28 6.41
N THR A 45 1.96 0.14 6.63
CA THR A 45 1.35 -1.14 7.01
C THR A 45 1.14 -2.04 5.80
N ALA A 46 0.82 -1.49 4.63
CA ALA A 46 0.67 -2.24 3.39
C ALA A 46 2.00 -2.89 2.95
N VAL A 47 3.15 -2.23 3.13
CA VAL A 47 4.45 -2.82 2.81
C VAL A 47 4.85 -3.94 3.76
N VAL A 48 4.45 -3.86 5.03
CA VAL A 48 4.60 -4.96 6.00
C VAL A 48 3.68 -6.11 5.62
N HIS A 49 2.40 -5.84 5.35
CA HIS A 49 1.43 -6.85 4.90
C HIS A 49 1.93 -7.58 3.64
N ALA A 50 2.51 -6.85 2.68
CA ALA A 50 3.10 -7.41 1.48
C ALA A 50 4.40 -8.20 1.71
N GLY A 51 4.98 -8.16 2.93
CA GLY A 51 6.21 -8.86 3.28
C GLY A 51 7.47 -8.20 2.70
N LEU A 52 7.39 -6.92 2.32
CA LEU A 52 8.50 -6.21 1.67
C LEU A 52 9.45 -5.56 2.67
N VAL A 53 8.92 -5.13 3.83
CA VAL A 53 9.64 -4.40 4.88
C VAL A 53 9.15 -4.89 6.24
N ALA A 54 10.06 -5.24 7.15
CA ALA A 54 9.70 -5.60 8.51
C ALA A 54 9.30 -4.38 9.36
N VAL A 55 8.63 -4.61 10.50
CA VAL A 55 8.29 -3.53 11.44
C VAL A 55 9.56 -2.90 12.00
N GLY A 56 9.67 -1.57 11.91
CA GLY A 56 10.84 -0.80 12.32
C GLY A 56 11.99 -0.78 11.28
N GLU A 57 11.96 -1.66 10.28
CA GLU A 57 12.91 -1.63 9.18
C GLU A 57 12.57 -0.49 8.23
N THR A 58 13.60 0.15 7.66
CA THR A 58 13.43 1.18 6.63
C THR A 58 14.02 0.70 5.31
N ALA A 59 13.21 0.70 4.26
CA ALA A 59 13.62 0.28 2.93
C ALA A 59 13.03 1.16 1.82
N GLU A 60 13.62 1.08 0.63
CA GLU A 60 13.06 1.67 -0.58
C GLU A 60 12.05 0.72 -1.20
N VAL A 61 10.83 1.19 -1.43
CA VAL A 61 9.73 0.42 -2.02
C VAL A 61 9.28 1.09 -3.30
N LYS A 62 9.08 0.29 -4.34
CA LYS A 62 8.46 0.71 -5.59
C LYS A 62 6.94 0.67 -5.42
N VAL A 63 6.28 1.77 -5.75
CA VAL A 63 4.82 1.89 -5.68
C VAL A 63 4.26 2.28 -7.03
N THR A 64 3.39 1.44 -7.57
CA THR A 64 2.66 1.70 -8.82
C THR A 64 1.26 2.16 -8.49
N ILE A 65 0.84 3.31 -9.01
CA ILE A 65 -0.53 3.79 -8.87
C ILE A 65 -1.42 3.02 -9.85
N MET A 66 -2.50 2.46 -9.34
CA MET A 66 -3.40 1.57 -10.06
C MET A 66 -4.80 2.20 -10.13
N PRO A 67 -5.58 1.89 -11.17
CA PRO A 67 -6.99 2.28 -11.18
C PRO A 67 -7.72 1.59 -10.04
N GLY A 68 -8.82 2.21 -9.58
CA GLY A 68 -9.72 1.60 -8.61
C GLY A 68 -10.29 0.26 -9.06
N GLN A 69 -10.65 -0.59 -8.10
CA GLN A 69 -11.31 -1.88 -8.31
C GLN A 69 -12.74 -1.88 -7.78
N ASP A 70 -13.57 -2.79 -8.31
CA ASP A 70 -14.94 -3.00 -7.83
C ASP A 70 -15.00 -3.76 -6.50
N SER A 71 -13.94 -4.49 -6.14
CA SER A 71 -13.82 -5.16 -4.85
C SER A 71 -12.35 -5.40 -4.50
N TYR A 72 -12.07 -5.45 -3.19
CA TYR A 72 -10.77 -5.75 -2.60
C TYR A 72 -10.93 -6.85 -1.58
N ARG A 73 -10.10 -7.88 -1.67
CA ARG A 73 -10.15 -9.05 -0.78
C ARG A 73 -9.24 -8.88 0.43
N ALA A 74 -9.77 -9.11 1.63
CA ALA A 74 -8.99 -9.22 2.86
C ALA A 74 -8.00 -10.39 2.83
N SER A 75 -6.88 -10.24 3.52
CA SER A 75 -6.03 -11.36 3.94
C SER A 75 -5.30 -11.04 5.23
N THR A 76 -4.79 -12.08 5.89
CA THR A 76 -3.76 -11.92 6.93
C THR A 76 -2.43 -12.40 6.36
N ALA A 77 -1.43 -11.52 6.35
CA ALA A 77 -0.09 -11.81 5.87
C ALA A 77 0.94 -11.02 6.70
N ASN A 78 2.08 -11.65 7.00
CA ASN A 78 3.20 -11.01 7.70
C ASN A 78 2.80 -10.32 9.02
N GLY A 79 1.87 -10.92 9.76
CA GLY A 79 1.37 -10.38 11.04
C GLY A 79 0.40 -9.20 10.92
N VAL A 80 0.02 -8.80 9.70
CA VAL A 80 -0.97 -7.76 9.43
C VAL A 80 -2.23 -8.38 8.85
N THR A 81 -3.40 -7.94 9.31
CA THR A 81 -4.70 -8.28 8.72
C THR A 81 -5.20 -7.09 7.92
N SER A 82 -5.38 -7.26 6.62
CA SER A 82 -6.12 -6.31 5.78
C SER A 82 -7.61 -6.60 5.78
N LEU A 83 -8.41 -5.59 5.44
CA LEU A 83 -9.86 -5.69 5.39
C LEU A 83 -10.34 -5.80 3.94
N SER A 84 -11.50 -6.42 3.76
CA SER A 84 -12.19 -6.43 2.48
C SER A 84 -12.84 -5.06 2.28
N TYR A 85 -12.96 -4.64 1.03
CA TYR A 85 -13.67 -3.42 0.69
C TYR A 85 -14.41 -3.58 -0.64
N GLY A 86 -15.48 -2.82 -0.81
CA GLY A 86 -16.23 -2.77 -2.06
C GLY A 86 -15.54 -1.89 -3.09
N ARG A 87 -16.34 -1.35 -4.00
CA ARG A 87 -15.87 -0.46 -5.07
C ARG A 87 -15.18 0.77 -4.49
N TRP A 88 -13.97 1.05 -4.97
CA TRP A 88 -13.20 2.23 -4.58
C TRP A 88 -12.44 2.81 -5.76
N GLN A 89 -12.29 4.13 -5.80
CA GLN A 89 -11.85 4.89 -6.97
C GLN A 89 -10.34 4.85 -7.28
N GLY A 90 -9.49 4.41 -6.35
CA GLY A 90 -8.04 4.41 -6.58
C GLY A 90 -7.31 3.33 -5.79
N SER A 91 -6.21 2.85 -6.35
CA SER A 91 -5.45 1.77 -5.74
C SER A 91 -3.96 1.97 -5.90
N PHE A 92 -3.18 1.16 -5.19
CA PHE A 92 -1.75 1.03 -5.43
C PHE A 92 -1.29 -0.41 -5.26
N ARG A 93 -0.16 -0.72 -5.88
CA ARG A 93 0.60 -1.96 -5.68
C ARG A 93 2.01 -1.62 -5.21
N VAL A 94 2.52 -2.40 -4.28
CA VAL A 94 3.88 -2.28 -3.75
C VAL A 94 4.74 -3.44 -4.22
N GLU A 95 6.00 -3.16 -4.52
CA GLU A 95 7.00 -4.15 -4.93
C GLU A 95 8.35 -3.81 -4.32
N ARG A 96 9.20 -4.82 -4.08
CA ARG A 96 10.61 -4.57 -3.75
C ARG A 96 11.28 -3.92 -4.96
N LYS A 97 12.17 -2.97 -4.71
CA LYS A 97 13.06 -2.45 -5.75
C LYS A 97 13.99 -3.54 -6.27
#